data_AF-A0A450XYL8-F1
#
_entry.id   AF-A0A450XYL8-F1
#
_cell.length_a   1.000
_cell.length_b   1.000
_cell.length_c   1.000
_cell.angle_alpha   90.00
_cell.angle_beta   90.00
_cell.angle_gamma   90.00
#
_symmetry.space_group_name_H-M   'P 1'
#
loop_
_entity.id
_entity.type
_entity.pdbx_description
1 polymer ?
#
loop_
_entity_poly.entity_id
_entity_poly.type
_entity_poly.pdbx_seq_one_letter_code
_entity_poly.pdbx_strand_id
1 'polypeptide(L)'
;MTPGPEQIRQQIEKLTTNLVRLSLCNHQNFPALRDLKHGFREIGIGAKDNISQALKNIPYRDIYAELERTQNYNLRMLDGALIQMGYRFRGNHIEAHRLAFFPSPFLEEFQQPGDLP
;
A
#
# COMPACT_ATOMS: atom_id res chain seq x y z
N MET A 1 22.10 -13.19 3.11
CA MET A 1 21.82 -11.99 3.90
C MET A 1 20.43 -11.50 3.52
N THR A 2 19.51 -11.42 4.47
CA THR A 2 18.20 -10.77 4.25
C THR A 2 18.41 -9.28 4.03
N PRO A 3 17.72 -8.66 3.07
CA PRO A 3 17.86 -7.23 2.81
C PRO A 3 17.44 -6.42 4.03
N GLY A 4 18.28 -5.48 4.44
CA GLY A 4 18.00 -4.57 5.55
C GLY A 4 16.87 -3.57 5.23
N PRO A 5 16.36 -2.85 6.24
CA PRO A 5 15.27 -1.88 6.05
C PRO A 5 15.58 -0.82 4.98
N GLU A 6 16.82 -0.31 4.93
CA GLU A 6 17.21 0.67 3.91
C GLU A 6 17.21 0.10 2.50
N GLN A 7 17.63 -1.16 2.33
CA GLN A 7 17.62 -1.82 1.03
C GLN A 7 16.20 -2.06 0.53
N ILE A 8 15.28 -2.48 1.41
CA ILE A 8 13.87 -2.63 1.06
C ILE A 8 13.24 -1.28 0.71
N ARG A 9 13.53 -0.21 1.46
CA ARG A 9 13.09 1.14 1.14
C ARG A 9 13.52 1.56 -0.26
N GLN A 10 14.81 1.35 -0.58
CA GLN A 10 15.37 1.65 -1.91
C GLN A 10 14.74 0.81 -3.02
N GLN A 11 14.44 -0.47 -2.76
CA GLN A 11 13.76 -1.32 -3.74
C GLN A 11 12.35 -0.82 -4.05
N ILE A 12 11.57 -0.45 -3.02
CA ILE A 12 10.21 0.10 -3.19
C ILE A 12 10.28 1.45 -3.92
N GLU A 13 11.24 2.31 -3.58
CA GLU A 13 11.47 3.59 -4.26
C GLU A 13 11.83 3.38 -5.73
N LYS A 14 12.71 2.44 -6.05
CA LYS A 14 13.09 2.09 -7.42
C LYS A 14 11.91 1.53 -8.21
N LEU A 15 11.10 0.66 -7.61
CA LEU A 15 9.90 0.11 -8.22
C LEU A 15 8.87 1.21 -8.50
N THR A 16 8.62 2.08 -7.53
CA THR A 16 7.76 3.26 -7.66
C THR A 16 8.24 4.16 -8.81
N THR A 17 9.53 4.44 -8.86
CA THR A 17 10.15 5.27 -9.90
C THR A 17 10.04 4.64 -11.28
N ASN A 18 10.25 3.32 -11.41
CA ASN A 18 10.09 2.62 -12.68
C ASN A 18 8.65 2.67 -13.18
N LEU A 19 7.67 2.47 -12.31
CA LEU A 19 6.25 2.52 -12.68
C LEU A 19 5.81 3.92 -13.12
N VAL A 20 6.32 4.96 -12.45
CA VAL A 20 6.13 6.35 -12.86
C VAL A 20 6.80 6.61 -14.21
N ARG A 21 8.03 6.12 -14.43
CA ARG A 21 8.75 6.27 -15.71
C ARG A 21 8.05 5.57 -16.88
N LEU A 22 7.40 4.45 -16.62
CA LEU A 22 6.61 3.73 -17.62
C LEU A 22 5.23 4.38 -17.85
N SER A 23 4.94 5.50 -17.17
CA SER A 23 3.63 6.18 -17.21
C SER A 23 2.47 5.25 -16.86
N LEU A 24 2.70 4.23 -16.01
CA LEU A 24 1.68 3.26 -15.60
C LEU A 24 0.90 3.71 -14.34
N CYS A 25 1.29 4.84 -13.76
CA CYS A 25 0.70 5.38 -12.53
C CYS A 25 0.42 6.88 -12.69
N ASN A 26 -0.69 7.34 -12.13
CA ASN A 26 -1.10 8.75 -12.12
C ASN A 26 -0.75 9.46 -10.81
N HIS A 27 -0.52 8.72 -9.72
CA HIS A 27 -0.09 9.27 -8.44
C HIS A 27 0.86 8.32 -7.74
N GLN A 28 1.91 8.87 -7.13
CA GLN A 28 2.89 8.13 -6.36
C GLN A 28 3.14 8.79 -5.01
N ASN A 29 3.28 7.96 -3.98
CA ASN A 29 3.78 8.37 -2.68
C ASN A 29 5.03 7.54 -2.37
N PHE A 30 6.12 8.22 -2.03
CA PHE A 30 7.39 7.55 -1.76
C PHE A 30 7.41 6.93 -0.37
N PRO A 31 7.99 5.73 -0.21
CA PRO A 31 8.11 5.07 1.08
C PRO A 31 9.02 5.87 2.03
N ALA A 32 8.49 6.19 3.21
CA ALA A 32 9.28 6.75 4.30
C ALA A 32 9.69 5.65 5.27
N LEU A 33 10.96 5.64 5.67
CA LEU A 33 11.44 4.83 6.78
C LEU A 33 11.27 5.64 8.08
N ARG A 34 10.63 5.03 9.08
CA ARG A 34 10.34 5.64 10.37
C ARG A 34 10.84 4.72 11.47
N ASP A 35 11.62 5.24 12.40
CA ASP A 35 11.96 4.54 13.62
C ASP A 35 10.77 4.62 14.60
N LEU A 36 10.32 3.47 15.05
CA LEU A 36 9.30 3.27 16.08
C LEU A 36 9.97 2.99 17.43
N LYS A 37 9.19 3.07 18.51
CA LYS A 37 9.67 2.69 19.85
C LYS A 37 10.10 1.21 19.89
N HIS A 38 10.97 0.85 20.83
CA HIS A 38 11.46 -0.52 21.04
C HIS A 38 12.31 -1.14 19.91
N GLY A 39 12.98 -0.31 19.10
CA GLY A 39 13.89 -0.80 18.05
C GLY A 39 13.18 -1.34 16.80
N PHE A 40 11.92 -0.97 16.63
CA PHE A 40 11.15 -1.24 15.43
C PHE A 40 11.41 -0.17 14.38
N ARG A 41 11.47 -0.56 13.11
CA ARG A 41 11.51 0.36 11.98
C ARG A 41 10.39 0.03 11.03
N GLU A 42 9.67 1.03 10.55
CA GLU A 42 8.57 0.86 9.62
C GLU A 42 8.84 1.59 8.32
N ILE A 43 8.54 0.94 7.21
CA ILE A 43 8.56 1.51 5.87
C ILE A 43 7.10 1.63 5.44
N GLY A 44 6.64 2.84 5.15
CA GLY A 44 5.26 3.11 4.77
C GLY A 44 5.02 4.56 4.34
N ILE A 45 3.77 4.89 4.02
CA ILE A 45 3.39 6.19 3.41
C ILE A 45 2.79 7.18 4.44
N GLY A 46 2.36 6.74 5.61
CA GLY A 46 1.67 7.61 6.57
C GLY A 46 1.41 6.98 7.93
N ALA A 47 1.29 7.81 8.97
CA ALA A 47 1.40 7.44 10.39
C ALA A 47 0.21 6.68 11.01
N LYS A 48 -0.65 6.02 10.22
CA LYS A 48 -1.77 5.24 10.76
C LYS A 48 -1.89 3.91 10.04
N ASP A 49 -1.17 2.94 10.57
CA ASP A 49 -1.14 1.54 10.13
C ASP A 49 -2.44 0.75 10.47
N ASN A 50 -3.47 1.41 11.01
CA ASN A 50 -4.68 0.75 11.52
C ASN A 50 -5.90 0.89 10.60
N ILE A 51 -5.72 1.07 9.30
CA ILE A 51 -6.87 0.99 8.38
C ILE A 51 -7.41 -0.46 8.42
N SER A 52 -6.54 -1.48 8.39
CA SER A 52 -6.94 -2.91 8.37
C SER A 52 -7.82 -3.38 9.54
N GLN A 53 -7.81 -2.70 10.69
CA GLN A 53 -8.72 -3.03 11.80
C GLN A 53 -10.12 -2.42 11.61
N ALA A 54 -10.24 -1.29 10.91
CA ALA A 54 -11.51 -0.66 10.60
C ALA A 54 -12.27 -1.37 9.46
N LEU A 55 -11.59 -2.18 8.64
CA LEU A 55 -12.16 -2.76 7.41
C LEU A 55 -13.09 -3.96 7.61
N LYS A 56 -13.25 -4.49 8.83
CA LYS A 56 -14.02 -5.73 9.04
C LYS A 56 -15.53 -5.61 8.79
N ASN A 57 -16.08 -4.40 8.61
CA ASN A 57 -17.52 -4.17 8.41
C ASN A 57 -17.84 -2.96 7.53
N ILE A 58 -16.91 -2.50 6.69
CA ILE A 58 -17.08 -1.30 5.84
C ILE A 58 -17.18 -1.76 4.38
N PRO A 59 -18.13 -1.24 3.58
CA PRO A 59 -18.21 -1.58 2.16
C PRO A 59 -16.93 -1.15 1.45
N TYR A 60 -16.48 -1.98 0.50
CA TYR A 60 -15.21 -1.80 -0.21
C TYR A 60 -15.01 -0.41 -0.81
N ARG A 61 -16.08 0.21 -1.32
CA ARG A 61 -16.05 1.57 -1.87
C ARG A 61 -15.62 2.61 -0.84
N ASP A 62 -16.10 2.53 0.40
CA ASP A 62 -15.75 3.48 1.46
C ASP A 62 -14.31 3.29 1.91
N ILE A 63 -13.83 2.04 1.92
CA ILE A 63 -12.43 1.70 2.18
C ILE A 63 -11.52 2.34 1.12
N TYR A 64 -11.85 2.12 -0.15
CA TYR A 64 -11.11 2.69 -1.27
C TYR A 64 -11.11 4.22 -1.21
N ALA A 65 -12.27 4.84 -0.96
CA ALA A 65 -12.40 6.29 -0.85
C ALA A 65 -11.59 6.86 0.31
N GLU A 66 -11.53 6.19 1.46
CA GLU A 66 -10.71 6.61 2.59
C GLU A 66 -9.22 6.49 2.30
N LEU A 67 -8.78 5.39 1.67
CA LEU A 67 -7.39 5.22 1.24
C LEU A 67 -6.98 6.31 0.25
N GLU A 68 -7.82 6.61 -0.74
CA GLU A 68 -7.60 7.67 -1.72
C GLU A 68 -7.52 9.04 -1.02
N ARG A 69 -8.51 9.37 -0.17
CA ARG A 69 -8.60 10.65 0.54
C ARG A 69 -7.44 10.88 1.50
N THR A 70 -6.99 9.85 2.20
CA THR A 70 -5.86 9.93 3.15
C THR A 70 -4.50 9.81 2.47
N GLN A 71 -4.48 9.54 1.17
CA GLN A 71 -3.29 9.22 0.39
C GLN A 71 -2.46 8.07 0.98
N ASN A 72 -3.14 7.12 1.66
CA ASN A 72 -2.49 6.02 2.36
C ASN A 72 -2.23 4.82 1.44
N TYR A 73 -1.59 5.09 0.31
CA TYR A 73 -1.21 4.11 -0.72
C TYR A 73 0.13 4.53 -1.34
N ASN A 74 0.92 3.58 -1.84
CA ASN A 74 2.21 3.87 -2.48
C ASN A 74 2.01 4.34 -3.93
N LEU A 75 1.09 3.70 -4.65
CA LEU A 75 0.87 3.97 -6.07
C LEU A 75 -0.62 3.96 -6.36
N ARG A 76 -1.04 4.89 -7.22
CA ARG A 76 -2.32 4.83 -7.92
C ARG A 76 -2.03 4.58 -9.39
N MET A 77 -2.58 3.50 -9.89
CA MET A 77 -2.47 3.08 -11.27
C MET A 77 -3.46 3.88 -12.15
N LEU A 78 -3.23 3.87 -13.46
CA LEU A 78 -4.07 4.61 -14.42
C LEU A 78 -5.53 4.16 -14.44
N ASP A 79 -5.77 2.87 -14.22
CA ASP A 79 -7.08 2.23 -14.07
C ASP A 79 -7.77 2.58 -12.74
N GLY A 80 -7.08 3.29 -11.85
CA GLY A 80 -7.55 3.62 -10.51
C GLY A 80 -7.21 2.57 -9.46
N ALA A 81 -6.45 1.51 -9.75
CA ALA A 81 -6.04 0.58 -8.71
C ALA A 81 -5.04 1.25 -7.73
N LEU A 82 -5.19 1.01 -6.43
CA LEU A 82 -4.29 1.48 -5.38
C LEU A 82 -3.41 0.34 -4.89
N ILE A 83 -2.09 0.56 -4.86
CA ILE A 83 -1.11 -0.40 -4.35
C ILE A 83 -0.56 0.13 -3.04
N GLN A 84 -0.58 -0.69 -2.00
CA GLN A 84 0.03 -0.40 -0.71
C GLN A 84 1.14 -1.42 -0.41
N MET A 85 2.31 -0.91 -0.05
CA MET A 85 3.51 -1.65 0.29
C MET A 85 4.09 -1.05 1.58
N GLY A 86 3.98 -1.82 2.66
CA GLY A 86 4.50 -1.47 3.97
C GLY A 86 5.29 -2.62 4.59
N TYR A 87 6.31 -2.30 5.37
CA TYR A 87 7.18 -3.30 6.01
C TYR A 87 7.54 -2.86 7.41
N ARG A 88 7.50 -3.78 8.37
CA ARG A 88 7.94 -3.57 9.75
C ARG A 88 9.13 -4.47 10.03
N PHE A 89 10.18 -3.86 10.55
CA PHE A 89 11.45 -4.49 10.86
C PHE A 89 11.72 -4.43 12.36
N ARG A 90 12.37 -5.46 12.86
CA ARG A 90 13.03 -5.48 14.17
C ARG A 90 14.51 -5.72 13.95
N GLY A 91 15.31 -4.66 14.07
CA GLY A 91 16.70 -4.67 13.59
C GLY A 91 16.78 -4.94 12.08
N ASN A 92 17.40 -6.05 11.68
CA ASN A 92 17.55 -6.47 10.27
C ASN A 92 16.55 -7.56 9.81
N HIS A 93 15.57 -7.91 10.65
CA HIS A 93 14.56 -8.91 10.30
C HIS A 93 13.22 -8.25 10.03
N ILE A 94 12.52 -8.73 9.00
CA ILE A 94 11.13 -8.35 8.70
C ILE A 94 10.25 -9.07 9.72
N GLU A 95 9.60 -8.32 10.61
CA GLU A 95 8.62 -8.86 11.54
C GLU A 95 7.24 -8.97 10.88
N ALA A 96 6.88 -7.97 10.07
CA ALA A 96 5.61 -7.94 9.35
C ALA A 96 5.77 -7.23 8.02
N HIS A 97 4.92 -7.58 7.05
CA HIS A 97 4.80 -6.86 5.79
C HIS A 97 3.34 -6.76 5.41
N ARG A 98 2.99 -5.67 4.74
CA ARG A 98 1.68 -5.42 4.15
C ARG A 98 1.87 -5.15 2.68
N LEU A 99 1.37 -6.07 1.87
CA LEU A 99 1.26 -5.92 0.43
C LEU A 99 -0.23 -6.03 0.11
N ALA A 100 -0.84 -4.91 -0.27
CA ALA A 100 -2.26 -4.87 -0.57
C ALA A 100 -2.49 -4.22 -1.94
N PHE A 101 -3.39 -4.84 -2.70
CA PHE A 101 -3.83 -4.36 -4.00
C PHE A 101 -5.33 -4.08 -3.90
N PHE A 102 -5.71 -2.83 -4.10
CA PHE A 102 -7.08 -2.36 -4.07
C PHE A 102 -7.49 -1.96 -5.49
N PRO A 103 -8.07 -2.88 -6.28
CA PRO A 103 -8.60 -2.55 -7.60
C PRO A 103 -9.64 -1.42 -7.53
N SER A 104 -9.76 -0.67 -8.63
CA SER A 104 -10.78 0.38 -8.71
C SER A 104 -12.18 -0.21 -8.52
N PRO A 105 -13.01 0.32 -7.60
CA PRO A 105 -14.39 -0.14 -7.41
C PRO A 105 -15.30 0.25 -8.59
N PHE A 106 -14.76 0.97 -9.58
CA PHE A 106 -15.45 1.39 -10.79
C PHE A 106 -15.19 0.45 -11.99
N LEU A 107 -14.38 -0.60 -11.80
CA LEU A 107 -14.21 -1.68 -12.77
C LEU A 107 -15.35 -2.70 -12.62
N GLU A 108 -15.92 -3.13 -13.75
CA GLU A 108 -17.13 -3.97 -13.84
C GLU A 108 -17.06 -5.28 -13.04
N GLU A 109 -15.86 -5.81 -12.77
CA GLU A 109 -15.63 -7.03 -11.97
C GLU A 109 -16.05 -6.89 -10.49
N PHE A 110 -16.11 -5.67 -9.93
CA PHE A 110 -16.65 -5.40 -8.59
C PHE A 110 -18.13 -5.02 -8.58
N GLN A 111 -18.73 -4.85 -9.77
CA GLN A 111 -20.13 -4.49 -9.94
C GLN A 111 -21.04 -5.68 -10.22
N GLN A 112 -20.50 -6.89 -10.40
CA GLN A 112 -21.31 -8.10 -10.50
C GLN A 112 -21.77 -8.51 -9.09
N PRO A 113 -23.05 -8.28 -8.67
CA PRO A 113 -23.64 -9.21 -7.74
C PRO A 113 -23.53 -10.59 -8.39
N GLY A 114 -23.15 -11.61 -7.62
CA GLY A 114 -23.14 -12.98 -8.13
C GLY A 114 -24.55 -13.36 -8.59
N ASP A 115 -24.84 -13.11 -9.85
CA ASP A 115 -26.01 -13.61 -10.56
C ASP A 115 -25.58 -14.96 -11.14
N LEU A 116 -25.73 -15.99 -10.32
CA LEU A 116 -25.78 -17.36 -10.81
C LEU A 116 -27.19 -17.88 -10.51
N PRO A 117 -28.01 -18.15 -11.54
CA PRO A 117 -29.26 -18.88 -11.39
C PRO A 117 -29.05 -20.34 -10.96
#